data_AF-A0A3B9BAS3-F1
#
_entry.id   AF-A0A3B9BAS3-F1
#
_cell.length_a   1.000
_cell.length_b   1.000
_cell.length_c   1.000
_cell.angle_alpha   90.00
_cell.angle_beta   90.00
_cell.angle_gamma   90.00
#
_symmetry.space_group_name_H-M   'P 1'
#
loop_
_entity.id
_entity.type
_entity.pdbx_description
1 polymer ?
#
loop_
_entity_poly.entity_id
_entity_poly.type
_entity_poly.pdbx_seq_one_letter_code
_entity_poly.pdbx_strand_id
1 'polypeptide(L)'
;MQPTAIVPAFPTVIEDWWWMQACQKWPELSEDKLLNLIRKEIVQQSDRFNKFRDFDADAYGRRDLSILAYGNFYYPRTWTAMSFAMAEAFHFREWTPPPKGPVRILDLGSGTGASGLSCLHFLKAQGIENHMQLEAVDYSSKSLVFVKKVHAANRGLWPDSRISTTRMDLNFPYDEKNRKRYDLILLGYSLNELLDEEGDDSNYRQLLSILPSLLKNN
;
A
#
# COMPACT_ATOMS: atom_id res chain seq x y z
N MET A 1 -20.22 -15.76 -21.33
CA MET A 1 -19.45 -14.92 -20.40
C MET A 1 -18.07 -15.52 -20.27
N GLN A 2 -17.03 -14.80 -20.69
CA GLN A 2 -15.61 -15.15 -20.53
C GLN A 2 -14.82 -13.83 -20.71
N PRO A 3 -13.80 -13.51 -19.89
CA PRO A 3 -13.37 -14.13 -18.63
C PRO A 3 -13.68 -13.24 -17.40
N THR A 4 -13.92 -13.91 -16.27
CA THR A 4 -13.70 -13.35 -14.93
C THR A 4 -12.23 -12.94 -14.86
N ALA A 5 -11.93 -11.67 -14.59
CA ALA A 5 -10.55 -11.20 -14.50
C ALA A 5 -9.75 -12.10 -13.55
N ILE A 6 -8.57 -12.56 -13.97
CA ILE A 6 -7.73 -13.44 -13.15
C ILE A 6 -7.10 -12.58 -12.06
N VAL A 7 -7.58 -12.76 -10.83
CA VAL A 7 -7.03 -12.10 -9.64
C VAL A 7 -6.04 -13.07 -8.98
N PRO A 8 -4.74 -12.74 -8.88
CA PRO A 8 -3.79 -13.59 -8.19
C PRO A 8 -4.14 -13.68 -6.70
N ALA A 9 -3.97 -14.87 -6.14
CA ALA A 9 -4.18 -15.10 -4.71
C ALA A 9 -3.15 -14.32 -3.88
N PHE A 10 -3.51 -14.02 -2.63
CA PHE A 10 -2.55 -13.45 -1.68
C PHE A 10 -1.39 -14.43 -1.44
N PRO A 11 -0.11 -14.01 -1.58
CA PRO A 11 1.03 -14.91 -1.38
C PRO A 11 1.21 -15.29 0.10
N THR A 12 1.14 -16.59 0.41
CA THR A 12 1.30 -17.11 1.79
C THR A 12 2.67 -16.76 2.40
N VAL A 13 3.72 -16.65 1.57
CA VAL A 13 5.04 -16.22 2.03
C VAL A 13 5.05 -14.81 2.65
N ILE A 14 4.11 -13.94 2.26
CA ILE A 14 3.94 -12.62 2.88
C ILE A 14 3.24 -12.76 4.24
N GLU A 15 2.26 -13.65 4.35
CA GLU A 15 1.60 -13.99 5.63
C GLU A 15 2.62 -14.51 6.65
N ASP A 16 3.39 -15.52 6.24
CA ASP A 16 4.45 -16.12 7.06
C ASP A 16 5.49 -15.08 7.48
N TRP A 17 5.85 -14.17 6.56
CA TRP A 17 6.80 -13.11 6.86
C TRP A 17 6.29 -12.16 7.95
N TRP A 18 5.03 -11.73 7.88
CA TRP A 18 4.44 -10.84 8.90
C TRP A 18 4.35 -11.51 10.27
N TRP A 19 4.00 -12.79 10.32
CA TRP A 19 3.98 -13.55 11.56
C TRP A 19 5.38 -13.70 12.14
N MET A 20 6.36 -14.06 11.30
CA MET A 20 7.76 -14.17 11.70
C MET A 20 8.30 -12.85 12.27
N GLN A 21 8.00 -11.70 11.65
CA GLN A 21 8.40 -10.40 12.18
C GLN A 21 7.78 -10.11 13.55
N ALA A 22 6.54 -10.56 13.80
CA ALA A 22 5.91 -10.42 15.10
C ALA A 22 6.59 -11.29 16.17
N CYS A 23 6.85 -12.56 15.87
CA CYS A 23 7.56 -13.47 16.77
C CYS A 23 8.99 -12.98 17.08
N GLN A 24 9.71 -12.46 16.08
CA GLN A 24 11.05 -11.89 16.29
C GLN A 24 11.05 -10.62 17.13
N LYS A 25 9.95 -9.86 17.12
CA LYS A 25 9.85 -8.61 17.89
C LYS A 25 9.63 -8.86 19.38
N TRP A 26 8.91 -9.93 19.73
CA TRP A 26 8.63 -10.33 21.10
C TRP A 26 8.98 -11.82 21.33
N PRO A 27 10.27 -12.19 21.24
CA PRO A 27 10.71 -13.59 21.35
C PRO A 27 10.41 -14.20 22.72
N GLU A 28 10.17 -13.39 23.75
CA GLU A 28 9.82 -13.81 25.09
C GLU A 28 8.34 -14.20 25.26
N LEU A 29 7.47 -13.84 24.31
CA LEU A 29 6.06 -14.18 24.34
C LEU A 29 5.82 -15.52 23.63
N SER A 30 5.03 -16.39 24.24
CA SER A 30 4.46 -17.54 23.53
C SER A 30 3.54 -17.06 22.41
N GLU A 31 3.43 -17.83 21.33
CA GLU A 31 2.58 -17.51 20.17
C GLU A 31 1.13 -17.17 20.58
N ASP A 32 0.53 -17.92 21.51
CA ASP A 32 -0.82 -17.62 22.02
C ASP A 32 -0.93 -16.24 22.68
N LYS A 33 0.10 -15.81 23.41
CA LYS A 33 0.12 -14.50 24.08
C LYS A 33 0.30 -13.39 23.05
N LEU A 34 1.17 -13.60 22.06
CA LEU A 34 1.37 -12.68 20.96
C LEU A 34 0.11 -12.53 20.11
N LEU A 35 -0.57 -13.63 19.78
CA LEU A 35 -1.83 -13.63 19.05
C LEU A 35 -2.91 -12.86 19.82
N ASN A 36 -3.03 -13.06 21.13
CA ASN A 36 -3.97 -12.32 21.97
C ASN A 36 -3.63 -10.82 22.04
N LEU A 37 -2.35 -10.46 22.05
CA LEU A 37 -1.89 -9.07 22.02
C LEU A 37 -2.27 -8.40 20.68
N ILE A 38 -1.99 -9.06 19.57
CA ILE A 38 -2.36 -8.59 18.22
C ILE A 38 -3.88 -8.47 18.10
N ARG A 39 -4.66 -9.44 18.59
CA ARG A 39 -6.13 -9.37 18.56
C ARG A 39 -6.68 -8.13 19.26
N LYS A 40 -6.14 -7.78 20.43
CA LYS A 40 -6.53 -6.57 21.16
C LYS A 40 -6.19 -5.30 20.38
N GLU A 41 -5.01 -5.26 19.78
CA GLU A 41 -4.59 -4.12 18.96
C GLU A 41 -5.45 -3.99 17.70
N ILE A 42 -5.85 -5.08 17.05
CA ILE A 42 -6.75 -5.07 15.88
C ILE A 42 -8.07 -4.39 16.22
N VAL A 43 -8.66 -4.67 17.39
CA VAL A 43 -9.90 -4.03 17.84
C VAL A 43 -9.70 -2.53 18.05
N GLN A 44 -8.60 -2.12 18.70
CA GLN A 44 -8.28 -0.70 18.89
C GLN A 44 -8.10 0.02 17.55
N GLN A 45 -7.42 -0.60 16.59
CA GLN A 45 -7.26 -0.04 15.24
C GLN A 45 -8.58 0.01 14.47
N SER A 46 -9.42 -1.01 14.59
CA SER A 46 -10.74 -1.02 13.96
C SER A 46 -11.59 0.15 14.44
N ASP A 47 -11.57 0.41 15.75
CA ASP A 47 -12.27 1.55 16.35
C ASP A 47 -11.70 2.89 15.87
N ARG A 48 -10.37 3.02 15.74
CA ARG A 48 -9.74 4.22 15.17
C ARG A 48 -10.18 4.45 13.72
N PHE A 49 -10.10 3.44 12.87
CA PHE A 49 -10.42 3.59 11.44
C PHE A 49 -11.91 3.86 11.19
N ASN A 50 -12.81 3.31 12.01
CA ASN A 50 -14.25 3.33 11.73
C ASN A 50 -15.08 4.23 12.65
N LYS A 51 -14.74 4.32 13.92
CA LYS A 51 -15.53 5.09 14.91
C LYS A 51 -14.99 6.50 15.10
N PHE A 52 -13.68 6.60 15.29
CA PHE A 52 -13.05 7.88 15.63
C PHE A 52 -12.47 8.60 14.42
N ARG A 53 -12.16 7.87 13.34
CA ARG A 53 -11.48 8.40 12.14
C ARG A 53 -10.23 9.23 12.51
N ASP A 54 -9.57 8.82 13.58
CA ASP A 54 -8.35 9.44 14.07
C ASP A 54 -7.14 8.80 13.35
N PHE A 55 -6.59 9.58 12.42
CA PHE A 55 -5.44 9.21 11.59
C PHE A 55 -4.15 9.92 12.02
N ASP A 56 -4.07 10.38 13.28
CA ASP A 56 -2.85 11.01 13.80
C ASP A 56 -1.64 10.12 13.52
N ALA A 57 -0.59 10.75 12.97
CA ALA A 57 0.68 10.11 12.68
C ALA A 57 1.28 9.41 13.92
N ASP A 58 0.88 9.84 15.11
CA ASP A 58 1.33 9.34 16.40
C ASP A 58 0.57 8.08 16.84
N ALA A 59 -0.62 7.82 16.30
CA ALA A 59 -1.53 6.78 16.75
C ALA A 59 -1.21 5.38 16.18
N TYR A 60 -0.88 5.27 14.89
CA TYR A 60 -0.66 3.99 14.20
C TYR A 60 0.78 3.80 13.70
N GLY A 61 1.32 4.78 12.96
CA GLY A 61 2.60 4.64 12.28
C GLY A 61 3.83 4.54 13.19
N ARG A 62 3.73 4.86 14.48
CA ARG A 62 4.88 4.86 15.40
C ARG A 62 5.09 3.55 16.15
N ARG A 63 4.03 2.78 16.43
CA ARG A 63 4.10 1.61 17.32
C ARG A 63 4.36 0.32 16.55
N ASP A 64 5.35 -0.45 16.99
CA ASP A 64 5.65 -1.76 16.39
C ASP A 64 4.44 -2.70 16.47
N LEU A 65 3.75 -2.72 17.61
CA LEU A 65 2.53 -3.52 17.78
C LEU A 65 1.46 -3.13 16.77
N SER A 66 1.32 -1.84 16.49
CA SER A 66 0.29 -1.39 15.56
C SER A 66 0.60 -1.82 14.12
N ILE A 67 1.83 -1.59 13.67
CA ILE A 67 2.30 -2.01 12.34
C ILE A 67 2.22 -3.53 12.16
N LEU A 68 2.67 -4.29 13.16
CA LEU A 68 2.68 -5.75 13.08
C LEU A 68 1.26 -6.34 13.17
N ALA A 69 0.37 -5.74 13.96
CA ALA A 69 -1.04 -6.13 13.98
C ALA A 69 -1.72 -5.87 12.62
N TYR A 70 -1.43 -4.73 11.98
CA TYR A 70 -1.93 -4.46 10.62
C TYR A 70 -1.37 -5.44 9.60
N GLY A 71 -0.06 -5.68 9.63
CA GLY A 71 0.63 -6.66 8.79
C GLY A 71 -0.02 -8.04 8.84
N ASN A 72 -0.40 -8.50 10.03
CA ASN A 72 -0.99 -9.82 10.23
C ASN A 72 -2.50 -9.90 9.93
N PHE A 73 -3.22 -8.78 9.84
CA PHE A 73 -4.69 -8.81 9.72
C PHE A 73 -5.28 -7.95 8.60
N TYR A 74 -4.88 -6.68 8.52
CA TYR A 74 -5.41 -5.74 7.52
C TYR A 74 -4.67 -5.86 6.19
N TYR A 75 -3.37 -6.13 6.22
CA TYR A 75 -2.53 -6.25 5.02
C TYR A 75 -3.08 -7.21 3.96
N PRO A 76 -3.44 -8.49 4.25
CA PRO A 76 -4.01 -9.39 3.26
C PRO A 76 -5.38 -8.92 2.72
N ARG A 77 -6.16 -8.20 3.54
CA ARG A 77 -7.46 -7.65 3.13
C ARG A 77 -7.26 -6.50 2.13
N THR A 78 -6.40 -5.54 2.47
CA THR A 78 -6.02 -4.43 1.60
C THR A 78 -5.43 -4.96 0.30
N TRP A 79 -4.52 -5.93 0.36
CA TRP A 79 -3.94 -6.57 -0.81
C TRP A 79 -5.00 -7.17 -1.73
N THR A 80 -5.93 -7.94 -1.16
CA THR A 80 -6.99 -8.62 -1.92
C THR A 80 -7.92 -7.61 -2.57
N ALA A 81 -8.39 -6.62 -1.82
CA ALA A 81 -9.25 -5.56 -2.34
C ALA A 81 -8.58 -4.77 -3.48
N MET A 82 -7.31 -4.42 -3.31
CA MET A 82 -6.52 -3.75 -4.35
C MET A 82 -6.29 -4.65 -5.56
N SER A 83 -6.09 -5.96 -5.39
CA SER A 83 -5.96 -6.89 -6.51
C SER A 83 -7.24 -6.97 -7.34
N PHE A 84 -8.42 -6.92 -6.70
CA PHE A 84 -9.71 -6.82 -7.41
C PHE A 84 -9.85 -5.50 -8.17
N ALA A 85 -9.60 -4.37 -7.50
CA ALA A 85 -9.69 -3.05 -8.13
C ALA A 85 -8.72 -2.93 -9.33
N MET A 86 -7.51 -3.45 -9.18
CA MET A 86 -6.52 -3.52 -10.26
C MET A 86 -6.99 -4.40 -11.41
N ALA A 87 -7.56 -5.57 -11.12
CA ALA A 87 -8.07 -6.45 -12.15
C ALA A 87 -9.20 -5.80 -12.95
N GLU A 88 -10.14 -5.13 -12.28
CA GLU A 88 -11.21 -4.40 -12.94
C GLU A 88 -10.65 -3.25 -13.79
N ALA A 89 -9.82 -2.38 -13.19
CA ALA A 89 -9.27 -1.23 -13.89
C ALA A 89 -8.40 -1.62 -15.10
N PHE A 90 -7.55 -2.65 -14.95
CA PHE A 90 -6.65 -3.12 -16.00
C PHE A 90 -7.42 -3.64 -17.21
N HIS A 91 -8.43 -4.50 -16.99
CA HIS A 91 -9.20 -5.09 -18.07
C HIS A 91 -10.21 -4.11 -18.67
N PHE A 92 -10.89 -3.31 -17.84
CA PHE A 92 -11.87 -2.33 -18.33
C PHE A 92 -11.21 -1.20 -19.14
N ARG A 93 -10.00 -0.77 -18.75
CA ARG A 93 -9.25 0.26 -19.48
C ARG A 93 -8.41 -0.31 -20.61
N GLU A 94 -8.37 -1.64 -20.77
CA GLU A 94 -7.47 -2.34 -21.70
C GLU A 94 -6.04 -1.78 -21.61
N TRP A 95 -5.59 -1.52 -20.39
CA TRP A 95 -4.33 -0.83 -20.18
C TRP A 95 -3.17 -1.70 -20.66
N THR A 96 -2.23 -1.09 -21.39
CA THR A 96 -1.01 -1.75 -21.86
C THR A 96 0.22 -1.07 -21.28
N PRO A 97 1.29 -1.83 -20.96
CA PRO A 97 2.52 -1.24 -20.45
C PRO A 97 3.20 -0.38 -21.52
N PRO A 98 4.05 0.58 -21.12
CA PRO A 98 4.83 1.35 -22.07
C PRO A 98 5.73 0.42 -22.90
N PRO A 99 5.87 0.65 -24.23
CA PRO A 99 6.60 -0.25 -25.13
C PRO A 99 8.11 -0.29 -24.83
N LYS A 100 8.64 0.75 -24.18
CA LYS A 100 10.03 0.83 -23.74
C LYS A 100 10.11 1.45 -22.35
N GLY A 101 11.08 0.97 -21.57
CA GLY A 101 11.40 1.52 -20.26
C GLY A 101 10.47 1.01 -19.15
N PRO A 102 10.58 1.60 -17.95
CA PRO A 102 9.94 1.05 -16.78
C PRO A 102 8.47 1.44 -16.65
N VAL A 103 7.69 0.53 -16.06
CA VAL A 103 6.38 0.85 -15.48
C VAL A 103 6.62 1.55 -14.14
N ARG A 104 6.19 2.80 -14.03
CA ARG A 104 6.33 3.66 -12.86
C ARG A 104 4.98 3.75 -12.15
N ILE A 105 5.00 3.41 -10.87
CA ILE A 105 3.82 3.32 -10.01
C ILE A 105 4.05 4.26 -8.83
N LEU A 106 3.07 5.12 -8.54
CA LEU A 106 3.02 5.94 -7.34
C LEU A 106 1.97 5.37 -6.40
N ASP A 107 2.32 5.13 -5.14
CA ASP A 107 1.40 4.68 -4.09
C ASP A 107 1.31 5.75 -3.00
N LEU A 108 0.19 6.47 -2.97
CA LEU A 108 -0.07 7.60 -2.08
C LEU A 108 -0.83 7.15 -0.84
N GLY A 109 -0.26 7.40 0.35
CA GLY A 109 -0.77 6.83 1.60
C GLY A 109 -0.48 5.33 1.67
N SER A 110 0.72 4.95 1.24
CA SER A 110 1.13 3.56 1.03
C SER A 110 1.15 2.71 2.29
N GLY A 111 1.23 3.32 3.48
CA GLY A 111 1.39 2.64 4.75
C GLY A 111 2.56 1.66 4.72
N THR A 112 2.29 0.39 5.02
CA THR A 112 3.28 -0.70 4.95
C THR A 112 3.40 -1.32 3.55
N GLY A 113 2.70 -0.80 2.55
CA GLY A 113 2.89 -1.11 1.13
C GLY A 113 1.93 -2.14 0.55
N ALA A 114 0.83 -2.48 1.22
CA ALA A 114 -0.11 -3.49 0.73
C ALA A 114 -0.64 -3.17 -0.67
N SER A 115 -1.04 -1.91 -0.91
CA SER A 115 -1.55 -1.43 -2.19
C SER A 115 -0.49 -1.51 -3.29
N GLY A 116 0.65 -0.83 -3.13
CA GLY A 116 1.72 -0.82 -4.13
C GLY A 116 2.32 -2.20 -4.42
N LEU A 117 2.55 -3.03 -3.40
CA LEU A 117 3.11 -4.37 -3.58
C LEU A 117 2.11 -5.33 -4.24
N SER A 118 0.81 -5.21 -3.92
CA SER A 118 -0.23 -5.98 -4.62
C SER A 118 -0.32 -5.61 -6.10
N CYS A 119 -0.17 -4.33 -6.45
CA CYS A 119 -0.13 -3.87 -7.82
C CYS A 119 1.07 -4.45 -8.58
N LEU A 120 2.27 -4.44 -7.98
CA LEU A 120 3.45 -5.06 -8.58
C LEU A 120 3.22 -6.55 -8.85
N HIS A 121 2.69 -7.26 -7.85
CA HIS A 121 2.39 -8.68 -7.96
C HIS A 121 1.34 -8.96 -9.04
N PHE A 122 0.27 -8.17 -9.07
CA PHE A 122 -0.78 -8.26 -10.08
C PHE A 122 -0.22 -8.10 -11.50
N LEU A 123 0.53 -7.02 -11.75
CA LEU A 123 1.10 -6.77 -13.07
C LEU A 123 2.07 -7.89 -13.50
N LYS A 124 2.87 -8.42 -12.58
CA LYS A 124 3.74 -9.57 -12.88
C LYS A 124 2.92 -10.84 -13.19
N ALA A 125 1.83 -11.08 -12.48
CA ALA A 125 0.91 -12.18 -12.79
C ALA A 125 0.23 -12.05 -14.16
N GLN A 126 0.06 -10.82 -14.68
CA GLN A 126 -0.42 -10.57 -16.05
C GLN A 126 0.68 -10.72 -17.12
N GLY A 127 1.90 -11.13 -16.76
CA GLY A 127 2.99 -11.31 -17.70
C GLY A 127 3.70 -10.01 -18.12
N ILE A 128 3.55 -8.92 -17.36
CA ILE A 128 4.24 -7.66 -17.66
C ILE A 128 5.74 -7.78 -17.37
N GLU A 129 6.54 -7.86 -18.44
CA GLU A 129 7.99 -8.08 -18.35
C GLU A 129 8.80 -6.81 -18.02
N ASN A 130 8.21 -5.61 -18.18
CA ASN A 130 8.92 -4.35 -17.91
C ASN A 130 9.54 -4.32 -16.50
N HIS A 131 10.68 -3.63 -16.39
CA HIS A 131 11.21 -3.20 -15.10
C HIS A 131 10.16 -2.37 -14.36
N MET A 132 9.88 -2.70 -13.10
CA MET A 132 8.87 -2.01 -12.31
C MET A 132 9.50 -1.07 -11.28
N GLN A 133 9.00 0.16 -11.19
CA GLN A 133 9.44 1.16 -10.23
C GLN A 133 8.25 1.60 -9.39
N LEU A 134 8.26 1.24 -8.11
CA LEU A 134 7.26 1.68 -7.14
C LEU A 134 7.82 2.80 -6.27
N GLU A 135 7.15 3.94 -6.26
CA GLU A 135 7.36 4.99 -5.28
C GLU A 135 6.23 4.97 -4.25
N ALA A 136 6.58 4.59 -3.02
CA ALA A 136 5.67 4.54 -1.88
C ALA A 136 5.79 5.84 -1.07
N VAL A 137 4.67 6.53 -0.88
CA VAL A 137 4.58 7.80 -0.16
C VAL A 137 3.71 7.62 1.07
N ASP A 138 4.19 8.05 2.23
CA ASP A 138 3.45 7.97 3.49
C ASP A 138 4.02 8.95 4.53
N TYR A 139 3.21 9.39 5.49
CA TYR A 139 3.69 10.24 6.59
C TYR A 139 4.60 9.44 7.56
N SER A 140 4.38 8.12 7.66
CA SER A 140 5.08 7.22 8.58
C SER A 140 6.34 6.64 7.96
N SER A 141 7.49 7.20 8.33
CA SER A 141 8.80 6.63 7.98
C SER A 141 8.94 5.17 8.42
N LYS A 142 8.32 4.79 9.53
CA LYS A 142 8.39 3.42 10.05
C LYS A 142 7.62 2.45 9.16
N SER A 143 6.42 2.83 8.72
CA SER A 143 5.63 2.03 7.76
C SER A 143 6.38 1.89 6.42
N LEU A 144 6.98 2.97 5.93
CA LEU A 144 7.81 2.95 4.71
C LEU A 144 9.02 2.01 4.80
N VAL A 145 9.63 1.86 5.98
CA VAL A 145 10.69 0.86 6.20
C VAL A 145 10.15 -0.56 5.99
N PHE A 146 8.92 -0.85 6.42
CA PHE A 146 8.30 -2.16 6.22
C PHE A 146 8.01 -2.44 4.74
N VAL A 147 7.60 -1.44 3.93
CA VAL A 147 7.46 -1.60 2.47
C VAL A 147 8.73 -2.19 1.87
N LYS A 148 9.88 -1.58 2.18
CA LYS A 148 11.20 -2.04 1.70
C LYS A 148 11.58 -3.41 2.25
N LYS A 149 11.26 -3.71 3.51
CA LYS A 149 11.57 -4.99 4.13
C LYS A 149 10.76 -6.14 3.53
N VAL A 150 9.44 -5.98 3.37
CA VAL A 150 8.57 -6.97 2.72
C VAL A 150 9.09 -7.25 1.30
N HIS A 151 9.37 -6.18 0.53
CA HIS A 151 9.93 -6.27 -0.81
C HIS A 151 11.26 -7.02 -0.86
N ALA A 152 12.21 -6.63 -0.02
CA ALA A 152 13.54 -7.21 -0.02
C ALA A 152 13.54 -8.68 0.43
N ALA A 153 12.68 -9.05 1.38
CA ALA A 153 12.59 -10.42 1.89
C ALA A 153 11.92 -11.37 0.89
N ASN A 154 11.00 -10.88 0.05
CA ASN A 154 10.22 -11.69 -0.87
C ASN A 154 10.48 -11.34 -2.35
N ARG A 155 11.73 -11.01 -2.70
CA ARG A 155 12.13 -10.57 -4.07
C ARG A 155 11.64 -11.46 -5.21
N GLY A 156 11.47 -12.76 -4.97
CA GLY A 156 10.95 -13.71 -5.96
C GLY A 156 9.53 -13.39 -6.43
N LEU A 157 8.72 -12.67 -5.65
CA LEU A 157 7.37 -12.26 -6.02
C LEU A 157 7.31 -11.09 -7.01
N TRP A 158 8.42 -10.36 -7.17
CA TRP A 158 8.52 -9.15 -7.99
C TRP A 158 9.92 -9.05 -8.61
N PRO A 159 10.28 -9.99 -9.50
CA PRO A 159 11.55 -9.94 -10.21
C PRO A 159 11.64 -8.65 -11.04
N ASP A 160 12.86 -8.14 -11.17
CA ASP A 160 13.14 -6.89 -11.89
C ASP A 160 12.27 -5.69 -11.45
N SER A 161 12.23 -5.45 -10.14
CA SER A 161 11.52 -4.31 -9.56
C SER A 161 12.37 -3.54 -8.56
N ARG A 162 12.06 -2.25 -8.41
CA ARG A 162 12.70 -1.34 -7.45
C ARG A 162 11.65 -0.57 -6.66
N ILE A 163 11.93 -0.41 -5.37
CA ILE A 163 11.14 0.46 -4.49
C ILE A 163 11.95 1.69 -4.08
N SER A 164 11.31 2.86 -4.16
CA SER A 164 11.69 4.07 -3.45
C SER A 164 10.59 4.46 -2.47
N THR A 165 10.97 5.11 -1.37
CA THR A 165 10.03 5.58 -0.35
C THR A 165 10.25 7.05 -0.10
N THR A 166 9.18 7.82 -0.02
CA THR A 166 9.23 9.26 0.25
C THR A 166 8.36 9.53 1.47
N ARG A 167 8.96 10.09 2.54
CA ARG A 167 8.18 10.52 3.70
C ARG A 167 7.52 11.85 3.36
N MET A 168 6.19 11.87 3.35
CA MET A 168 5.41 13.07 3.09
C MET A 168 4.00 12.85 3.60
N ASP A 169 3.47 13.86 4.28
CA ASP A 169 2.09 13.87 4.73
C ASP A 169 1.21 14.53 3.66
N LEU A 170 0.19 13.83 3.23
CA LEU A 170 -0.71 14.23 2.14
C LEU A 170 -1.69 15.34 2.57
N ASN A 171 -1.77 15.66 3.86
CA ASN A 171 -2.48 16.83 4.38
C ASN A 171 -1.73 18.15 4.11
N PHE A 172 -0.49 18.08 3.60
CA PHE A 172 0.27 19.25 3.19
C PHE A 172 0.37 19.32 1.67
N PRO A 173 0.53 20.53 1.10
CA PRO A 173 0.62 20.72 -0.34
C PRO A 173 1.67 19.80 -0.98
N TYR A 174 1.20 19.01 -1.94
CA TYR A 174 2.04 18.11 -2.71
C TYR A 174 2.86 18.93 -3.73
N ASP A 175 4.18 19.00 -3.54
CA ASP A 175 5.06 19.72 -4.48
C ASP A 175 5.27 18.90 -5.78
N GLU A 176 4.74 19.43 -6.88
CA GLU A 176 4.87 18.86 -8.21
C GLU A 176 6.25 19.11 -8.85
N LYS A 177 7.04 20.08 -8.33
CA LYS A 177 8.27 20.51 -8.99
C LYS A 177 9.26 19.34 -9.12
N ASN A 178 9.66 19.06 -10.36
CA ASN A 178 10.61 18.00 -10.73
C ASN A 178 10.16 16.56 -10.46
N ARG A 179 8.86 16.33 -10.24
CA ARG A 179 8.33 14.97 -10.07
C ARG A 179 8.33 14.20 -11.40
N LYS A 180 8.55 12.90 -11.29
CA LYS A 180 8.41 11.98 -12.42
C LYS A 180 6.94 11.84 -12.78
N ARG A 181 6.66 11.50 -14.03
CA ARG A 181 5.34 10.99 -14.43
C ARG A 181 5.25 9.49 -14.22
N TYR A 182 4.04 9.02 -13.88
CA TYR A 182 3.73 7.64 -13.53
C TYR A 182 2.73 7.04 -14.52
N ASP A 183 2.83 5.74 -14.75
CA ASP A 183 1.88 4.98 -15.55
C ASP A 183 0.62 4.64 -14.74
N LEU A 184 0.78 4.48 -13.42
CA LEU A 184 -0.28 4.18 -12.47
C LEU A 184 -0.09 5.01 -11.19
N ILE A 185 -1.19 5.53 -10.66
CA ILE A 185 -1.24 6.18 -9.33
C ILE A 185 -2.27 5.43 -8.50
N LEU A 186 -1.88 5.01 -7.30
CA LEU A 186 -2.67 4.25 -6.36
C LEU A 186 -3.00 5.12 -5.15
N LEU A 187 -4.27 5.02 -4.73
CA LEU A 187 -4.84 5.65 -3.53
C LEU A 187 -5.67 4.59 -2.80
N GLY A 188 -5.00 3.56 -2.29
CA GLY A 188 -5.68 2.44 -1.65
C GLY A 188 -5.97 2.74 -0.19
N TYR A 189 -7.25 2.97 0.14
CA TYR A 189 -7.73 3.29 1.50
C TYR A 189 -7.15 4.57 2.14
N SER A 190 -6.52 5.44 1.34
CA SER A 190 -5.89 6.67 1.81
C SER A 190 -6.75 7.93 1.60
N LEU A 191 -7.69 7.91 0.64
CA LEU A 191 -8.54 9.08 0.37
C LEU A 191 -9.48 9.43 1.53
N ASN A 192 -9.99 8.42 2.25
CA ASN A 192 -10.85 8.64 3.41
C ASN A 192 -10.15 9.28 4.60
N GLU A 193 -8.81 9.28 4.61
CA GLU A 193 -7.97 9.90 5.65
C GLU A 193 -7.74 11.40 5.42
N LEU A 194 -8.02 11.90 4.20
CA LEU A 194 -7.85 13.31 3.82
C LEU A 194 -9.11 14.16 4.02
N LEU A 195 -10.17 13.55 4.56
CA LEU A 195 -11.42 14.23 4.89
C LEU A 195 -11.41 14.54 6.38
N ASP A 196 -11.40 15.82 6.73
CA ASP A 196 -11.48 16.27 8.12
C ASP A 196 -12.89 16.02 8.70
N GLU A 197 -12.98 15.89 10.02
CA GLU A 197 -14.25 15.76 10.76
C GLU A 197 -15.18 16.96 10.54
N GLU A 198 -14.61 18.14 10.30
CA GLU A 198 -15.37 19.36 9.98
C GLU A 198 -15.87 19.42 8.53
N GLY A 199 -15.52 18.42 7.69
CA GLY A 199 -15.92 18.36 6.29
C GLY A 199 -15.11 19.27 5.36
N ASP A 200 -13.96 19.77 5.80
CA ASP A 200 -13.00 20.44 4.91
C ASP A 200 -12.41 19.40 3.94
N ASP A 201 -12.70 19.58 2.65
CA ASP A 201 -12.20 18.75 1.55
C ASP A 201 -11.12 19.46 0.73
N SER A 202 -10.56 20.56 1.21
CA SER A 202 -9.55 21.36 0.52
C SER A 202 -8.34 20.53 0.11
N ASN A 203 -7.76 19.75 1.05
CA ASN A 203 -6.64 18.85 0.80
C ASN A 203 -7.00 17.73 -0.17
N TYR A 204 -8.19 17.15 -0.02
CA TYR A 204 -8.72 16.13 -0.93
C TYR A 204 -8.84 16.65 -2.36
N ARG A 205 -9.46 17.83 -2.55
CA ARG A 205 -9.63 18.47 -3.86
C ARG A 205 -8.30 18.89 -4.45
N GLN A 206 -7.39 19.42 -3.64
CA GLN A 206 -6.05 19.79 -4.09
C GLN A 206 -5.31 18.56 -4.61
N LEU A 207 -5.29 17.46 -3.85
CA LEU A 207 -4.65 16.22 -4.28
C LEU A 207 -5.25 15.71 -5.59
N LEU A 208 -6.57 15.61 -5.70
CA LEU A 208 -7.21 15.15 -6.93
C LEU A 208 -6.92 16.05 -8.14
N SER A 209 -6.81 17.37 -7.93
CA SER A 209 -6.52 18.31 -9.02
C SER A 209 -5.12 18.11 -9.63
N ILE A 210 -4.16 17.59 -8.86
CA ILE A 210 -2.78 17.39 -9.32
C ILE A 210 -2.53 16.00 -9.93
N LEU A 211 -3.32 14.97 -9.58
CA LEU A 211 -3.06 13.61 -10.08
C LEU A 211 -2.97 13.51 -11.61
N PRO A 212 -3.82 14.21 -12.40
CA PRO A 212 -3.70 14.18 -13.86
C PRO A 212 -2.36 14.71 -14.38
N SER A 213 -1.73 15.68 -13.70
CA SER A 213 -0.43 16.25 -14.11
C SER A 213 0.72 15.24 -13.93
N LEU A 214 0.57 14.35 -12.94
CA LEU A 214 1.52 13.30 -12.57
C LEU A 214 1.37 12.04 -13.43
N LEU A 215 0.26 11.86 -14.13
CA LEU A 215 0.08 10.75 -15.05
C LEU A 215 0.86 10.97 -16.35
N LYS A 216 1.42 9.88 -16.88
CA LYS A 216 1.89 9.87 -18.26
C LYS A 216 0.68 9.95 -19.18
N ASN A 217 0.80 10.76 -20.23
CA ASN A 217 -0.16 10.70 -21.32
C ASN A 217 0.10 9.41 -22.08
N ASN A 218 -0.87 8.50 -22.10
CA ASN A 218 -0.87 7.35 -23.00
C ASN A 218 -1.31 7.79 -24.39
#